data_AF-A0AAQ1MFY5-F1
#
_entry.id   AF-A0AAQ1MFY5-F1
#
_cell.length_a   1.000
_cell.length_b   1.000
_cell.length_c   1.000
_cell.angle_alpha   90.00
_cell.angle_beta   90.00
_cell.angle_gamma   90.00
#
_symmetry.space_group_name_H-M   'P 1'
#
loop_
_entity.id
_entity.type
_entity.pdbx_description
1 polymer ?
#
loop_
_entity_poly.entity_id
_entity_poly.type
_entity_poly.pdbx_seq_one_letter_code
_entity_poly.pdbx_strand_id
1 'polypeptide(L)' 'MDCEIRYVNGHVEVYDRGGRFQFSADTEQEALRDLRDGWLLPDRAA' A
#
# COMPACT_ATOMS: atom_id res chain seq x y z
N MET A 1 -5.54 -4.78 10.72
CA MET A 1 -4.82 -4.23 9.55
C MET A 1 -4.12 -2.99 10.05
N ASP A 2 -2.96 -3.19 10.65
CA ASP A 2 -2.14 -2.09 11.16
C ASP A 2 -0.97 -1.96 10.21
N CYS A 3 -1.08 -1.04 9.26
CA CYS A 3 -0.02 -0.71 8.33
C CYS A 3 0.48 0.70 8.68
N GLU A 4 1.79 0.91 8.62
CA GLU A 4 2.40 2.21 8.86
C GLU A 4 2.74 2.88 7.53
N ILE A 5 2.25 4.10 7.32
CA ILE A 5 2.53 4.89 6.11
C ILE A 5 3.59 5.93 6.47
N ARG A 6 4.67 6.01 5.68
CA ARG A 6 5.77 6.96 5.87
C ARG A 6 5.99 7.79 4.61
N TYR A 7 6.19 9.10 4.77
CA TYR A 7 6.59 9.98 3.67
C TYR A 7 8.11 10.00 3.53
N VAL A 8 8.62 9.64 2.35
CA VAL A 8 10.06 9.55 2.05
C VAL A 8 10.33 10.22 0.70
N ASN A 9 11.20 11.22 0.67
CA ASN A 9 11.69 11.88 -0.57
C ASN A 9 10.60 12.23 -1.62
N GLY A 10 9.39 12.58 -1.17
CA GLY A 10 8.29 13.00 -2.06
C GLY A 10 7.30 11.92 -2.48
N HIS A 11 7.48 10.68 -2.04
CA HIS A 11 6.49 9.60 -2.17
C HIS A 11 6.16 8.99 -0.79
N VAL A 12 5.20 8.08 -0.74
CA VAL A 12 4.83 7.35 0.47
C VAL A 12 5.25 5.88 0.39
N GLU A 13 5.66 5.34 1.51
CA GLU A 13 6.00 3.93 1.69
C GLU A 13 5.08 3.32 2.74
N VAL A 14 4.58 2.12 2.47
CA VAL A 14 3.66 1.38 3.33
C VAL A 14 4.37 0.17 3.92
N TYR A 15 4.31 0.06 5.24
CA TYR A 15 4.93 -0.99 6.02
C TYR A 15 3.86 -1.82 6.74
N ASP A 16 4.09 -3.14 6.85
CA ASP A 16 3.31 -4.02 7.73
C ASP A 16 3.66 -3.73 9.21
N ARG A 17 2.85 -4.23 10.15
CA ARG A 17 3.08 -4.10 11.61
C ARG A 17 4.45 -4.64 12.04
N GLY A 18 5.05 -5.54 11.26
CA GLY A 18 6.41 -6.05 11.46
C GLY A 18 7.52 -5.12 10.94
N GLY A 19 7.20 -3.92 10.45
CA GLY A 19 8.18 -3.03 9.82
C GLY A 19 8.68 -3.54 8.46
N ARG A 20 7.97 -4.48 7.83
CA ARG A 20 8.31 -5.01 6.51
C ARG A 20 7.72 -4.11 5.44
N PHE A 21 8.55 -3.69 4.50
CA PHE A 21 8.10 -2.91 3.34
C PHE A 21 7.12 -3.73 2.52
N GLN A 22 5.92 -3.19 2.30
CA GLN A 22 4.89 -3.81 1.47
C GLN A 22 4.92 -3.24 0.06
N PHE A 23 4.83 -1.92 -0.08
CA PHE A 23 4.88 -1.21 -1.36
C PHE A 23 5.07 0.30 -1.13
N SER A 24 5.41 1.02 -2.20
CA SER A 24 5.46 2.48 -2.24
C SER A 24 4.44 3.01 -3.24
N ALA A 25 3.91 4.20 -2.97
CA ALA A 25 3.03 4.92 -3.88
C ALA A 25 3.45 6.39 -3.96
N ASP A 26 3.16 7.08 -5.06
CA ASP A 26 3.57 8.47 -5.22
C ASP A 26 2.81 9.42 -4.27
N THR A 27 1.58 9.07 -3.88
CA THR A 27 0.77 9.87 -2.96
C THR A 27 0.10 9.02 -1.88
N GLU A 28 -0.16 9.61 -0.71
CA GLU A 28 -0.87 8.95 0.38
C GLU A 28 -2.26 8.45 -0.05
N GLN A 29 -2.92 9.18 -0.95
CA GLN A 29 -4.21 8.80 -1.52
C GLN A 29 -4.13 7.52 -2.35
N GLU A 30 -3.06 7.36 -3.12
CA GLU A 30 -2.83 6.17 -3.93
C GLU A 30 -2.49 4.96 -3.05
N ALA A 31 -1.65 5.16 -2.02
CA ALA A 31 -1.36 4.13 -1.02
C ALA A 31 -2.62 3.69 -0.24
N LEU A 32 -3.45 4.64 0.19
CA LEU A 32 -4.72 4.36 0.87
C LEU A 32 -5.72 3.67 -0.06
N ARG A 33 -5.73 4.05 -1.35
CA ARG A 33 -6.57 3.40 -2.36
C ARG A 33 -6.14 1.96 -2.55
N ASP A 34 -4.85 1.68 -2.67
CA ASP A 34 -4.33 0.32 -2.83
C ASP A 34 -4.48 -0.53 -1.56
N LEU A 35 -4.33 0.06 -0.37
CA LEU A 35 -4.65 -0.60 0.91
C LEU A 35 -6.14 -0.96 1.01
N ARG A 36 -7.02 -0.08 0.52
CA ARG A 36 -8.47 -0.27 0.56
C ARG A 36 -8.96 -1.22 -0.54
N ASP A 37 -8.43 -1.09 -1.75
CA ASP A 37 -8.72 -1.98 -2.88
C ASP A 37 -8.08 -3.35 -2.68
N GLY A 38 -7.05 -3.46 -1.82
CA GLY A 38 -6.42 -4.72 -1.44
C GLY A 38 -6.15 -5.62 -2.64
N TRP A 39 -5.71 -5.03 -3.75
CA TRP A 39 -5.65 -5.67 -5.07
C TRP A 39 -6.84 -6.60 -5.33
N LEU A 40 -7.99 -6.01 -5.68
CA LEU A 40 -9.06 -6.65 -6.45
C LEU A 40 -8.47 -7.33 -7.70
N LEU A 41 -8.02 -8.56 -7.54
CA LEU A 41 -8.11 -9.57 -8.59
C LEU A 41 -9.54 -10.13 -8.48
N PRO A 42 -10.54 -9.61 -9.21
CA PRO A 42 -11.60 -10.50 -9.61
C PRO A 42 -10.92 -11.54 -10.48
N ASP A 43 -10.85 -12.75 -9.97
CA ASP A 43 -10.83 -13.99 -10.74
C ASP A 43 -10.45 -13.81 -12.23
N ARG A 44 -9.14 -13.76 -12.50
CA ARG A 44 -8.60 -14.00 -13.85
C ARG A 44 -8.05 -15.41 -13.91
N ALA A 45 -8.85 -16.39 -13.49
CA ALA A 45 -8.69 -17.76 -13.93
C ALA A 45 -9.90 -18.12 -14.79
N ALA A 46 -9.62 -18.29 -16.08
CA ALA A 46 -10.54 -18.76 -17.11
C ALA A 46 -11.05 -20.18 -16.85
#